data_AF-A0A654ZES2-F1
#
_entry.id   AF-A0A654ZES2-F1
#
_cell.length_a   1.000
_cell.length_b   1.000
_cell.length_c   1.000
_cell.angle_alpha   90.00
_cell.angle_beta   90.00
_cell.angle_gamma   90.00
#
_symmetry.space_group_name_H-M   'P 1'
#
loop_
_entity.id
_entity.type
_entity.pdbx_description
1 polymer ?
#
loop_
_entity_poly.entity_id
_entity_poly.type
_entity_poly.pdbx_seq_one_letter_code
_entity_poly.pdbx_strand_id
1 'polypeptide(L)'
;MQAVMRQRETTFKEHRVGSIGMYRQLRDDPSQPVASDPYGDVFLIIDGWPGFVGEFPDLEGQVQDLAAQGLAFGVHVIISTPRWTELKSRVRDYLGTKIEFRLGDVNETQIDRITREIPANRPGRAVSMEKHHLMIGVPRFDGVHSADNLVEAITAGVTQIASQHTEQAPPVRVLPERIHLHELDPNPPGPESDYRTRWEIPIGLRETDLTPAHCHMHTNPHLLIFGAAKSGKTTIAHAIARAICARNSPQQVRFMLADYRSGLLDAVPDTHLLGAGAINRNSASLDEAVQALAVNLKKRLPPTDLTTAQLRSRSWWSGFDVVLLVDDWHMIVGAAGGMPPMAPLAPLLPAAADIGLHIIVTCQMSQAYKATMDKFVGAAFGSGAPTMFLSGEKQEFPSSEFKVKRRPPGQAFLVSPDGKEVIQAPYIEPPEEVFAAPPSAG
;
A
#
# COMPACT_ATOMS: atom_id res chain seq x y z
N MET A 1 -12.11 9.79 2.28
CA MET A 1 -12.74 10.57 3.38
C MET A 1 -11.75 11.01 4.45
N GLN A 2 -11.05 10.08 5.12
CA GLN A 2 -10.09 10.46 6.16
C GLN A 2 -8.99 11.41 5.66
N ALA A 3 -8.47 11.20 4.44
CA ALA A 3 -7.50 12.10 3.83
C ALA A 3 -8.04 13.54 3.67
N VAL A 4 -9.30 13.70 3.23
CA VAL A 4 -9.97 15.00 3.12
C VAL A 4 -10.07 15.66 4.50
N MET A 5 -10.46 14.91 5.53
CA MET A 5 -10.56 15.43 6.90
C MET A 5 -9.20 15.92 7.42
N ARG A 6 -8.12 15.13 7.27
CA ARG A 6 -6.75 15.50 7.70
C ARG A 6 -6.20 16.71 6.92
N GLN A 7 -6.46 16.76 5.62
CA GLN A 7 -6.09 17.91 4.79
C GLN A 7 -6.78 19.17 5.31
N ARG A 8 -8.11 19.12 5.50
CA ARG A 8 -8.88 20.25 6.04
C ARG A 8 -8.46 20.65 7.44
N GLU A 9 -8.15 19.71 8.32
CA GLU A 9 -7.61 20.01 9.65
C GLU A 9 -6.34 20.86 9.57
N THR A 10 -5.43 20.48 8.67
CA THR A 10 -4.18 21.21 8.42
C THR A 10 -4.46 22.59 7.81
N THR A 11 -5.21 22.64 6.72
CA THR A 11 -5.55 23.87 6.00
C THR A 11 -6.33 24.86 6.88
N PHE A 12 -7.27 24.39 7.69
CA PHE A 12 -8.06 25.25 8.58
C PHE A 12 -7.18 25.86 9.66
N LYS A 13 -6.23 25.09 10.20
CA LYS A 13 -5.25 25.57 11.17
C LYS A 13 -4.30 26.60 10.56
N GLU A 14 -3.77 26.33 9.37
CA GLU A 14 -2.82 27.21 8.66
C GLU A 14 -3.46 28.54 8.25
N HIS A 15 -4.67 28.49 7.68
CA HIS A 15 -5.38 29.66 7.18
C HIS A 15 -6.38 30.26 8.16
N ARG A 16 -6.37 29.80 9.43
CA ARG A 16 -7.24 30.28 10.52
C ARG A 16 -8.74 30.24 10.18
N VAL A 17 -9.18 29.18 9.51
CA VAL A 17 -10.58 28.93 9.21
C VAL A 17 -11.26 28.39 10.46
N GLY A 18 -12.03 29.23 11.14
CA GLY A 18 -12.57 28.91 12.48
C GLY A 18 -13.78 27.97 12.49
N SER A 19 -14.41 27.69 11.35
CA SER A 19 -15.56 26.79 11.25
C SER A 19 -15.82 26.32 9.83
N ILE A 20 -16.57 25.22 9.68
CA ILE A 20 -17.04 24.76 8.36
C ILE A 20 -17.95 25.79 7.66
N GLY A 21 -18.68 26.61 8.43
CA GLY A 21 -19.50 27.69 7.85
C GLY A 21 -18.63 28.76 7.17
N MET A 22 -17.51 29.14 7.80
CA MET A 22 -16.53 30.05 7.22
C MET A 22 -15.86 29.43 5.98
N TYR A 23 -15.51 28.15 6.03
CA TYR A 23 -14.95 27.43 4.87
C TYR A 23 -15.88 27.50 3.65
N ARG A 24 -17.18 27.22 3.82
CA ARG A 24 -18.17 27.25 2.73
C ARG A 24 -18.25 28.63 2.07
N GLN A 25 -18.16 29.70 2.85
CA GLN A 25 -18.18 31.08 2.34
C GLN A 25 -16.89 31.42 1.58
N LEU A 26 -15.73 31.01 2.11
CA LEU A 26 -14.43 31.34 1.51
C LEU A 26 -14.13 30.53 0.25
N ARG A 27 -14.68 29.31 0.13
CA ARG A 27 -14.46 28.44 -1.01
C ARG A 27 -14.94 29.04 -2.33
N ASP A 28 -15.99 29.86 -2.28
CA ASP A 28 -16.57 30.48 -3.49
C ASP A 28 -15.71 31.66 -4.02
N ASP A 29 -14.67 32.07 -3.29
CA ASP A 29 -13.71 33.09 -3.68
C ASP A 29 -12.38 32.44 -4.13
N PRO A 30 -12.06 32.43 -5.45
CA PRO A 30 -10.85 31.81 -5.98
C PRO A 30 -9.53 32.40 -5.46
N SER A 31 -9.56 33.59 -4.84
CA SER A 31 -8.38 34.20 -4.24
C SER A 31 -8.02 33.59 -2.88
N GLN A 32 -8.93 32.81 -2.27
CA GLN A 32 -8.70 32.18 -0.98
C GLN A 32 -7.93 30.87 -1.15
N PRO A 33 -6.94 30.58 -0.28
CA PRO A 33 -6.19 29.32 -0.33
C PRO A 33 -7.07 28.07 -0.23
N VAL A 34 -8.20 28.16 0.47
CA VAL A 34 -9.16 27.06 0.64
C VAL A 34 -9.94 26.71 -0.63
N ALA A 35 -10.00 27.61 -1.62
CA ALA A 35 -10.67 27.35 -2.90
C ALA A 35 -9.95 26.29 -3.75
N SER A 36 -8.70 25.96 -3.40
CA SER A 36 -7.93 24.86 -4.01
C SER A 36 -8.41 23.46 -3.59
N ASP A 37 -9.22 23.35 -2.52
CA ASP A 37 -9.85 22.10 -2.13
C ASP A 37 -10.93 21.73 -3.16
N PRO A 38 -10.78 20.63 -3.92
CA PRO A 38 -11.73 20.26 -4.96
C PRO A 38 -13.07 19.74 -4.41
N TYR A 39 -13.21 19.64 -3.09
CA TYR A 39 -14.38 19.11 -2.41
C TYR A 39 -15.30 20.21 -1.85
N GLY A 40 -16.53 19.82 -1.52
CA GLY A 40 -17.47 20.61 -0.71
C GLY A 40 -17.82 19.90 0.57
N ASP A 41 -19.10 19.86 0.92
CA ASP A 41 -19.57 18.86 1.88
C ASP A 41 -19.48 17.47 1.25
N VAL A 42 -18.82 16.55 1.96
CA VAL A 42 -18.56 15.20 1.47
C VAL A 42 -19.41 14.20 2.25
N PHE A 43 -20.18 13.37 1.57
CA PHE A 43 -21.11 12.43 2.19
C PHE A 43 -20.62 10.99 1.98
N LEU A 44 -20.35 10.27 3.06
CA LEU A 44 -20.12 8.83 3.06
C LEU A 44 -21.47 8.13 3.30
N ILE A 45 -21.96 7.39 2.29
CA ILE A 45 -23.22 6.65 2.37
C ILE A 45 -22.91 5.16 2.50
N ILE A 46 -23.42 4.54 3.57
CA ILE A 46 -23.30 3.11 3.84
C ILE A 46 -24.71 2.53 3.88
N ASP A 47 -25.04 1.73 2.86
CA ASP A 47 -26.32 1.01 2.81
C ASP A 47 -26.14 -0.40 3.36
N GLY A 48 -26.75 -0.68 4.51
CA GLY A 48 -26.66 -1.98 5.18
C GLY A 48 -25.43 -2.11 6.08
N TRP A 49 -25.46 -1.46 7.24
CA TRP A 49 -24.38 -1.52 8.24
C TRP A 49 -23.87 -2.94 8.59
N PRO A 50 -24.72 -3.97 8.78
CA PRO A 50 -24.23 -5.32 9.10
C PRO A 50 -23.40 -5.95 7.99
N GLY A 51 -23.80 -5.73 6.73
CA GLY A 51 -23.06 -6.22 5.57
C GLY A 51 -21.69 -5.58 5.49
N PHE A 52 -21.64 -4.25 5.66
CA PHE A 52 -20.40 -3.48 5.69
C PHE A 52 -19.43 -3.97 6.79
N VAL A 53 -19.89 -4.12 8.03
CA VAL A 53 -19.02 -4.57 9.14
C VAL A 53 -18.62 -6.05 8.98
N GLY A 54 -19.50 -6.88 8.42
CA GLY A 54 -19.19 -8.28 8.14
C GLY A 54 -18.08 -8.46 7.10
N GLU A 55 -18.10 -7.64 6.03
CA GLU A 55 -17.11 -7.70 4.96
C GLU A 55 -15.83 -6.91 5.28
N PHE A 56 -15.97 -5.74 5.93
CA PHE A 56 -14.88 -4.81 6.22
C PHE A 56 -14.78 -4.44 7.70
N PRO A 57 -14.54 -5.42 8.60
CA PRO A 57 -14.52 -5.18 10.04
C PRO A 57 -13.47 -4.15 10.48
N ASP A 58 -12.34 -4.07 9.76
CA ASP A 58 -11.26 -3.14 10.06
C ASP A 58 -11.62 -1.66 9.75
N LEU A 59 -12.68 -1.41 8.96
CA LEU A 59 -13.13 -0.05 8.62
C LEU A 59 -14.17 0.51 9.58
N GLU A 60 -14.75 -0.32 10.46
CA GLU A 60 -15.78 0.11 11.41
C GLU A 60 -15.28 1.26 12.30
N GLY A 61 -14.07 1.12 12.85
CA GLY A 61 -13.44 2.16 13.68
C GLY A 61 -13.22 3.47 12.91
N GLN A 62 -12.85 3.36 11.63
CA GLN A 62 -12.65 4.54 10.78
C GLN A 62 -13.95 5.30 10.52
N VAL A 63 -15.05 4.60 10.31
CA VAL A 63 -16.37 5.23 10.15
C VAL A 63 -16.81 5.90 11.46
N GLN A 64 -16.53 5.27 12.61
CA GLN A 64 -16.80 5.87 13.91
C GLN A 64 -16.05 7.20 14.10
N ASP A 65 -14.76 7.25 13.72
CA ASP A 65 -13.95 8.46 13.82
C ASP A 65 -14.49 9.57 12.90
N LEU A 66 -14.90 9.21 11.68
CA LEU A 66 -15.54 10.14 10.74
C LEU A 66 -16.87 10.68 11.29
N ALA A 67 -17.71 9.84 11.90
CA ALA A 67 -18.96 10.29 12.52
C ALA A 67 -18.70 11.22 13.72
N ALA A 68 -17.66 10.95 14.50
CA ALA A 68 -17.32 11.73 15.69
C ALA A 68 -16.79 13.14 15.39
N GLN A 69 -15.94 13.28 14.36
CA GLN A 69 -15.18 14.50 14.12
C GLN A 69 -15.47 15.16 12.76
N GLY A 70 -16.04 14.41 11.81
CA GLY A 70 -16.17 14.83 10.41
C GLY A 70 -17.01 16.09 10.20
N LEU A 71 -18.03 16.31 11.04
CA LEU A 71 -18.93 17.47 10.91
C LEU A 71 -18.19 18.81 11.00
N ALA A 72 -17.13 18.88 11.81
CA ALA A 72 -16.30 20.09 11.93
C ALA A 72 -15.55 20.44 10.63
N PHE A 73 -15.38 19.45 9.75
CA PHE A 73 -14.64 19.54 8.49
C PHE A 73 -15.52 19.28 7.27
N GLY A 74 -16.86 19.31 7.40
CA GLY A 74 -17.78 19.10 6.29
C GLY A 74 -17.76 17.68 5.72
N VAL A 75 -17.43 16.69 6.55
CA VAL A 75 -17.53 15.26 6.23
C VAL A 75 -18.70 14.67 7.00
N HIS A 76 -19.65 14.10 6.26
CA HIS A 76 -20.93 13.59 6.76
C HIS A 76 -20.99 12.08 6.57
N VAL A 77 -21.66 11.39 7.48
CA VAL A 77 -21.86 9.94 7.42
C VAL A 77 -23.35 9.65 7.44
N ILE A 78 -23.82 8.91 6.44
CA ILE A 78 -25.20 8.44 6.30
C ILE A 78 -25.15 6.92 6.34
N ILE A 79 -25.84 6.33 7.32
CA ILE A 79 -25.85 4.87 7.52
C ILE A 79 -27.30 4.39 7.47
N SER A 80 -27.56 3.35 6.68
CA SER A 80 -28.78 2.56 6.78
C SER A 80 -28.50 1.28 7.58
N THR A 81 -29.45 0.88 8.42
CA THR A 81 -29.40 -0.39 9.16
C THR A 81 -30.84 -0.88 9.37
N PRO A 82 -31.09 -2.19 9.27
CA PRO A 82 -32.40 -2.74 9.57
C PRO A 82 -32.77 -2.69 11.06
N ARG A 83 -31.79 -2.63 11.98
CA ARG A 83 -32.02 -2.61 13.44
C ARG A 83 -31.03 -1.73 14.19
N TRP A 84 -31.53 -0.95 15.14
CA TRP A 84 -30.69 -0.10 15.98
C TRP A 84 -29.64 -0.85 16.80
N THR A 85 -29.90 -2.11 17.14
CA THR A 85 -29.00 -2.97 17.93
C THR A 85 -27.73 -3.38 17.17
N GLU A 86 -27.73 -3.26 15.84
CA GLU A 86 -26.55 -3.56 15.00
C GLU A 86 -25.53 -2.41 15.02
N LEU A 87 -25.98 -1.20 15.35
CA LEU A 87 -25.10 -0.05 15.55
C LEU A 87 -24.59 -0.03 16.99
N LYS A 88 -23.27 -0.07 17.15
CA LYS A 88 -22.64 0.18 18.46
C LYS A 88 -23.04 1.56 18.97
N SER A 89 -23.22 1.69 20.29
CA SER A 89 -23.69 2.93 20.93
C SER A 89 -22.91 4.16 20.48
N ARG A 90 -21.57 4.08 20.39
CA ARG A 90 -20.73 5.21 19.94
C ARG A 90 -21.13 5.73 18.56
N VAL A 91 -21.23 4.86 17.55
CA VAL A 91 -21.63 5.28 16.19
C VAL A 91 -23.04 5.87 16.22
N ARG A 92 -23.98 5.17 16.87
CA ARG A 92 -25.38 5.60 16.99
C ARG A 92 -25.56 6.96 17.66
N ASP A 93 -24.73 7.29 18.64
CA ASP A 93 -24.85 8.51 19.44
C ASP A 93 -24.22 9.72 18.70
N TYR A 94 -23.29 9.50 17.76
CA TYR A 94 -22.78 10.55 16.87
C TYR A 94 -23.72 10.93 15.72
N LEU A 95 -24.68 10.06 15.37
CA LEU A 95 -25.66 10.35 14.34
C LEU A 95 -26.71 11.34 14.87
N GLY A 96 -26.59 12.61 14.47
CA GLY A 96 -27.50 13.67 14.92
C GLY A 96 -28.92 13.55 14.33
N THR A 97 -29.03 13.27 13.02
CA THR A 97 -30.32 13.10 12.35
C THR A 97 -30.66 11.63 12.24
N LYS A 98 -31.82 11.24 12.80
CA LYS A 98 -32.34 9.87 12.74
C LYS A 98 -33.74 9.87 12.12
N ILE A 99 -33.93 9.00 11.14
CA ILE A 99 -35.21 8.76 10.50
C ILE A 99 -35.52 7.28 10.73
N GLU A 100 -36.55 7.01 11.55
CA GLU A 100 -36.93 5.63 11.86
C GLU A 100 -38.10 5.21 10.98
N PHE A 101 -37.84 4.27 10.07
CA PHE A 101 -38.87 3.62 9.28
C PHE A 101 -39.61 2.54 10.10
N ARG A 102 -40.53 1.83 9.47
CA ARG A 102 -41.13 0.65 10.10
C ARG A 102 -40.06 -0.38 10.47
N LEU A 103 -39.92 -0.66 11.77
CA LEU A 103 -39.06 -1.73 12.28
C LEU A 103 -39.75 -3.10 12.21
N GLY A 104 -38.94 -4.16 12.09
CA GLY A 104 -39.40 -5.54 12.20
C GLY A 104 -39.92 -5.85 13.60
N ASP A 105 -39.13 -5.51 14.63
CA ASP A 105 -39.57 -5.47 16.02
C ASP A 105 -39.71 -4.01 16.48
N VAL A 106 -40.94 -3.59 16.72
CA VAL A 106 -41.27 -2.23 17.16
C VAL A 106 -40.84 -1.91 18.60
N ASN A 107 -40.43 -2.92 19.36
CA ASN A 107 -39.88 -2.72 20.69
C ASN A 107 -38.42 -2.25 20.66
N GLU A 108 -37.75 -2.38 19.51
CA GLU A 108 -36.37 -1.92 19.31
C GLU A 108 -36.27 -0.41 18.98
N THR A 109 -37.41 0.29 18.90
CA THR A 109 -37.46 1.74 18.60
C THR A 109 -36.54 2.55 19.51
N GLN A 110 -35.84 3.53 18.94
CA GLN A 110 -34.97 4.47 19.68
C GLN A 110 -35.53 5.89 19.73
N ILE A 111 -36.64 6.16 19.04
CA ILE A 111 -37.24 7.50 18.99
C ILE A 111 -38.41 7.60 19.96
N ASP A 112 -39.52 6.92 19.65
CA ASP A 112 -40.75 7.00 20.43
C ASP A 112 -41.68 5.82 20.08
N ARG A 113 -42.60 5.47 20.98
CA ARG A 113 -43.57 4.39 20.76
C ARG A 113 -44.52 4.65 19.59
N ILE A 114 -44.67 5.90 19.15
CA ILE A 114 -45.48 6.26 17.96
C ILE A 114 -45.02 5.54 16.67
N THR A 115 -43.78 5.04 16.63
CA THR A 115 -43.25 4.23 15.52
C THR A 115 -44.02 2.91 15.35
N ARG A 116 -44.69 2.42 16.40
CA ARG A 116 -45.58 1.27 16.37
C ARG A 116 -46.77 1.48 15.44
N GLU A 117 -47.19 2.72 15.27
CA GLU A 117 -48.34 3.12 14.45
C GLU A 117 -48.00 3.20 12.95
N ILE A 118 -46.72 3.07 12.57
CA ILE A 118 -46.32 3.02 11.16
C ILE A 118 -46.94 1.76 10.50
N PRO A 119 -47.77 1.91 9.45
CA PRO A 119 -48.36 0.77 8.75
C PRO A 119 -47.31 -0.08 8.03
N ALA A 120 -47.40 -1.40 8.15
CA ALA A 120 -46.43 -2.33 7.54
C ALA A 120 -46.50 -2.36 6.00
N ASN A 121 -47.67 -2.13 5.41
CA ASN A 121 -47.92 -2.19 3.97
C ASN A 121 -47.74 -0.83 3.26
N ARG A 122 -47.09 0.14 3.91
CA ARG A 122 -46.91 1.48 3.35
C ARG A 122 -45.44 1.94 3.43
N PRO A 123 -44.58 1.47 2.51
CA PRO A 123 -43.18 1.90 2.41
C PRO A 123 -43.06 3.43 2.31
N GLY A 124 -41.96 3.97 2.82
CA GLY A 124 -41.72 5.42 2.86
C GLY A 124 -42.33 6.13 4.07
N ARG A 125 -43.17 5.48 4.88
CA ARG A 125 -43.58 6.01 6.19
C ARG A 125 -42.43 5.89 7.19
N ALA A 126 -42.19 6.97 7.93
CA ALA A 126 -41.17 7.04 8.97
C ALA A 126 -41.61 7.97 10.11
N VAL A 127 -40.80 8.05 11.16
CA VAL A 127 -40.94 9.00 12.26
C VAL A 127 -39.65 9.81 12.41
N SER A 128 -39.78 11.12 12.59
CA SER A 128 -38.65 12.01 12.88
C SER A 128 -38.28 12.00 14.37
N MET A 129 -37.11 12.53 14.71
CA MET A 129 -36.70 12.76 16.11
C MET A 129 -37.66 13.66 16.91
N GLU A 130 -38.40 14.53 16.23
CA GLU A 130 -39.43 15.40 16.83
C GLU A 130 -40.78 14.67 16.99
N LYS A 131 -40.81 13.36 16.70
CA LYS A 131 -41.99 12.49 16.82
C LYS A 131 -43.09 12.79 15.82
N HIS A 132 -42.73 13.38 14.68
CA HIS A 132 -43.67 13.61 13.58
C HIS A 132 -43.71 12.40 12.64
N HIS A 133 -44.90 12.04 12.17
CA HIS A 133 -45.03 11.09 11.07
C HIS A 133 -44.57 11.72 9.76
N LEU A 134 -43.67 11.02 9.07
CA LEU A 134 -43.13 11.41 7.78
C LEU A 134 -43.65 10.52 6.65
N MET A 135 -43.65 11.07 5.45
CA MET A 135 -43.67 10.32 4.19
C MET A 135 -42.45 10.75 3.38
N ILE A 136 -41.56 9.81 3.07
CA ILE A 136 -40.39 10.09 2.26
C ILE A 136 -40.83 10.34 0.82
N GLY A 137 -40.37 11.46 0.26
CA GLY A 137 -40.59 11.80 -1.14
C GLY A 137 -39.93 10.79 -2.06
N VAL A 138 -40.59 10.46 -3.16
CA VAL A 138 -40.01 9.60 -4.20
C VAL A 138 -38.99 10.41 -5.01
N PRO A 139 -37.78 9.91 -5.29
CA PRO A 139 -36.72 10.68 -5.97
C PRO A 139 -37.00 10.81 -7.47
N ARG A 140 -37.92 11.71 -7.85
CA ARG A 140 -38.33 11.96 -9.24
C ARG A 140 -38.73 13.42 -9.46
N PHE A 141 -38.55 13.91 -10.69
CA PHE A 141 -38.81 15.32 -11.08
C PHE A 141 -39.99 15.48 -12.05
N ASP A 142 -40.64 14.38 -12.42
CA ASP A 142 -41.73 14.33 -13.40
C ASP A 142 -43.10 14.72 -12.83
N GLY A 143 -43.17 15.12 -11.55
CA GLY A 143 -44.42 15.49 -10.86
C GLY A 143 -45.30 14.30 -10.48
N VAL A 144 -44.85 13.06 -10.72
CA VAL A 144 -45.60 11.85 -10.32
C VAL A 144 -45.33 11.54 -8.83
N HIS A 145 -46.39 11.23 -8.09
CA HIS A 145 -46.32 10.96 -6.65
C HIS A 145 -46.49 9.47 -6.30
N SER A 146 -45.90 8.56 -7.11
CA SER A 146 -45.88 7.12 -6.86
C SER A 146 -44.48 6.53 -7.06
N ALA A 147 -44.27 5.31 -6.57
CA ALA A 147 -43.04 4.54 -6.77
C ALA A 147 -43.06 3.70 -8.07
N ASP A 148 -44.10 3.84 -8.89
CA ASP A 148 -44.22 3.09 -10.14
C ASP A 148 -43.20 3.61 -11.17
N ASN A 149 -42.59 2.70 -11.93
CA ASN A 149 -41.57 3.00 -12.94
C ASN A 149 -40.41 3.88 -12.42
N LEU A 150 -40.06 3.70 -11.14
CA LEU A 150 -39.09 4.58 -10.47
C LEU A 150 -37.69 4.56 -11.10
N VAL A 151 -37.24 3.41 -11.62
CA VAL A 151 -35.92 3.31 -12.26
C VAL A 151 -35.82 4.23 -13.49
N GLU A 152 -36.86 4.28 -14.31
CA GLU A 152 -36.92 5.15 -15.48
C GLU A 152 -36.94 6.63 -15.07
N ALA A 153 -37.76 6.97 -14.08
CA ALA A 153 -37.87 8.34 -13.56
C ALA A 153 -36.57 8.85 -12.92
N ILE A 154 -35.87 8.01 -12.15
CA ILE A 154 -34.55 8.34 -11.59
C ILE A 154 -33.55 8.54 -12.71
N THR A 155 -33.51 7.63 -13.70
CA THR A 155 -32.57 7.71 -14.82
C THR A 155 -32.76 9.02 -15.59
N ALA A 156 -34.00 9.38 -15.92
CA ALA A 156 -34.33 10.63 -16.57
C ALA A 156 -33.93 11.85 -15.71
N GLY A 157 -34.18 11.81 -14.40
CA GLY A 157 -33.78 12.86 -13.47
C GLY A 157 -32.27 13.05 -13.39
N VAL A 158 -31.51 11.96 -13.32
CA VAL A 158 -30.03 12.01 -13.33
C VAL A 158 -29.51 12.58 -14.65
N THR A 159 -30.07 12.16 -15.80
CA THR A 159 -29.69 12.72 -17.11
C THR A 159 -30.00 14.22 -17.19
N GLN A 160 -31.16 14.65 -16.68
CA GLN A 160 -31.53 16.06 -16.64
C GLN A 160 -30.53 16.87 -15.81
N ILE A 161 -30.20 16.42 -14.58
CA ILE A 161 -29.21 17.08 -13.72
C ILE A 161 -27.84 17.12 -14.42
N ALA A 162 -27.38 15.99 -14.96
CA ALA A 162 -26.09 15.89 -15.65
C ALA A 162 -26.01 16.82 -16.87
N SER A 163 -27.12 17.07 -17.57
CA SER A 163 -27.15 18.00 -18.71
C SER A 163 -27.02 19.47 -18.32
N GLN A 164 -27.26 19.81 -17.05
CA GLN A 164 -27.24 21.18 -16.53
C GLN A 164 -25.94 21.54 -15.81
N HIS A 165 -25.06 20.57 -15.56
CA HIS A 165 -23.82 20.77 -14.80
C HIS A 165 -22.61 20.19 -15.54
N THR A 166 -21.52 20.96 -15.60
CA THR A 166 -20.23 20.50 -16.16
C THR A 166 -19.27 20.00 -15.09
N GLU A 167 -19.47 20.41 -13.83
CA GLU A 167 -18.65 19.98 -12.70
C GLU A 167 -19.01 18.55 -12.29
N GLN A 168 -17.98 17.75 -11.99
CA GLN A 168 -18.15 16.39 -11.49
C GLN A 168 -17.51 16.24 -10.12
N ALA A 169 -18.13 15.43 -9.27
CA ALA A 169 -17.55 15.06 -7.99
C ALA A 169 -16.20 14.36 -8.24
N PRO A 170 -15.11 14.72 -7.53
CA PRO A 170 -13.83 14.07 -7.72
C PRO A 170 -13.94 12.56 -7.48
N PRO A 171 -13.47 11.70 -8.41
CA PRO A 171 -13.61 10.26 -8.28
C PRO A 171 -12.81 9.74 -7.08
N VAL A 172 -13.25 8.62 -6.51
CA VAL A 172 -12.45 7.89 -5.52
C VAL A 172 -11.22 7.35 -6.24
N ARG A 173 -10.05 7.91 -5.92
CA ARG A 173 -8.80 7.45 -6.51
C ARG A 173 -8.46 6.08 -5.89
N VAL A 174 -8.36 5.06 -6.73
CA VAL A 174 -8.00 3.69 -6.33
C VAL A 174 -6.56 3.41 -6.70
N LEU A 175 -5.93 2.46 -6.00
CA LEU A 175 -4.66 1.93 -6.47
C LEU A 175 -4.86 1.33 -7.87
N PRO A 176 -4.01 1.68 -8.85
CA PRO A 176 -4.08 1.08 -10.16
C PRO A 176 -3.72 -0.40 -10.07
N GLU A 177 -4.25 -1.23 -10.97
CA GLU A 177 -3.90 -2.66 -11.02
C GLU A 177 -2.42 -2.88 -11.35
N ARG A 178 -1.81 -1.96 -12.11
CA ARG A 178 -0.40 -1.93 -12.47
C ARG A 178 0.08 -0.49 -12.50
N ILE A 179 1.31 -0.27 -12.05
CA ILE A 179 2.03 1.00 -12.18
C ILE A 179 3.39 0.68 -12.76
N HIS A 180 3.70 1.16 -13.96
CA HIS A 180 5.00 0.89 -14.56
C HIS A 180 6.10 1.65 -13.81
N LEU A 181 7.31 1.08 -13.75
CA LEU A 181 8.43 1.72 -13.06
C LEU A 181 8.70 3.15 -13.58
N HIS A 182 8.59 3.38 -14.89
CA HIS A 182 8.80 4.70 -15.49
C HIS A 182 7.69 5.71 -15.17
N GLU A 183 6.49 5.24 -14.80
CA GLU A 183 5.40 6.11 -14.33
C GLU A 183 5.58 6.45 -12.85
N LEU A 184 6.05 5.48 -12.06
CA LEU A 184 6.33 5.65 -10.64
C LEU A 184 7.52 6.59 -10.38
N ASP A 185 8.54 6.50 -11.25
CA ASP A 185 9.80 7.22 -11.14
C ASP A 185 10.21 7.79 -12.51
N PRO A 186 9.54 8.87 -12.97
CA PRO A 186 9.71 9.39 -14.33
C PRO A 186 11.07 10.08 -14.54
N ASN A 187 11.68 10.59 -13.46
CA ASN A 187 12.94 11.32 -13.50
C ASN A 187 13.90 10.75 -12.43
N PRO A 188 14.40 9.52 -12.60
CA PRO A 188 15.31 8.94 -11.63
C PRO A 188 16.59 9.80 -11.52
N PRO A 189 17.13 10.01 -10.32
CA PRO A 189 18.39 10.71 -10.14
C PRO A 189 19.51 9.93 -10.84
N GLY A 190 20.40 10.65 -11.52
CA GLY A 190 21.52 10.03 -12.22
C GLY A 190 22.70 9.67 -11.30
N PRO A 191 23.72 8.95 -11.83
CA PRO A 191 24.91 8.52 -11.09
C PRO A 191 25.70 9.63 -10.39
N GLU A 192 25.60 10.87 -10.87
CA GLU A 192 26.27 12.05 -10.31
C GLU A 192 25.61 12.58 -9.02
N SER A 193 24.40 12.12 -8.70
CA SER A 193 23.70 12.51 -7.47
C SER A 193 24.41 11.98 -6.23
N ASP A 194 24.19 12.56 -5.05
CA ASP A 194 24.84 12.05 -3.84
C ASP A 194 24.37 10.63 -3.47
N TYR A 195 25.15 9.96 -2.62
CA TYR A 195 24.91 8.58 -2.21
C TYR A 195 23.50 8.35 -1.68
N ARG A 196 22.97 9.25 -0.84
CA ARG A 196 21.68 9.04 -0.19
C ARG A 196 20.56 9.03 -1.22
N THR A 197 20.53 10.03 -2.10
CA THR A 197 19.53 10.16 -3.17
C THR A 197 19.55 8.99 -4.15
N ARG A 198 20.73 8.46 -4.51
CA ARG A 198 20.81 7.26 -5.37
C ARG A 198 20.22 6.00 -4.73
N TRP A 199 20.19 5.93 -3.40
CA TRP A 199 19.68 4.81 -2.61
C TRP A 199 18.27 5.04 -2.03
N GLU A 200 17.55 6.04 -2.52
CA GLU A 200 16.10 6.19 -2.28
C GLU A 200 15.35 5.46 -3.39
N ILE A 201 15.07 4.17 -3.19
CA ILE A 201 14.56 3.32 -4.26
C ILE A 201 13.03 3.32 -4.24
N PRO A 202 12.34 3.65 -5.34
CA PRO A 202 10.89 3.60 -5.41
C PRO A 202 10.41 2.14 -5.33
N ILE A 203 9.52 1.83 -4.39
CA ILE A 203 9.03 0.47 -4.12
C ILE A 203 7.54 0.28 -4.38
N GLY A 204 6.80 1.36 -4.66
CA GLY A 204 5.41 1.29 -5.09
C GLY A 204 4.65 2.59 -4.91
N LEU A 205 3.36 2.58 -5.26
CA LEU A 205 2.42 3.67 -5.05
C LEU A 205 1.60 3.43 -3.78
N ARG A 206 1.51 4.40 -2.86
CA ARG A 206 0.80 4.26 -1.58
C ARG A 206 -0.71 4.25 -1.77
N GLU A 207 -1.43 3.37 -1.08
CA GLU A 207 -2.91 3.36 -1.07
C GLU A 207 -3.50 4.63 -0.44
N THR A 208 -2.79 5.22 0.53
CA THR A 208 -3.28 6.31 1.36
C THR A 208 -3.48 7.62 0.61
N ASP A 209 -2.55 7.95 -0.28
CA ASP A 209 -2.49 9.24 -0.96
C ASP A 209 -2.07 9.16 -2.44
N LEU A 210 -1.74 7.96 -2.94
CA LEU A 210 -1.22 7.70 -4.27
C LEU A 210 0.09 8.43 -4.57
N THR A 211 0.91 8.67 -3.55
CA THR A 211 2.29 9.14 -3.73
C THR A 211 3.26 7.95 -3.79
N PRO A 212 4.45 8.10 -4.42
CA PRO A 212 5.46 7.05 -4.40
C PRO A 212 5.97 6.73 -2.99
N ALA A 213 5.96 5.46 -2.63
CA ALA A 213 6.68 4.89 -1.50
C ALA A 213 8.14 4.62 -1.88
N HIS A 214 9.06 4.99 -1.00
CA HIS A 214 10.49 4.80 -1.19
C HIS A 214 11.07 3.92 -0.08
N CYS A 215 12.06 3.12 -0.44
CA CYS A 215 12.92 2.40 0.48
C CYS A 215 14.26 3.16 0.58
N HIS A 216 14.60 3.62 1.79
CA HIS A 216 15.86 4.31 2.05
C HIS A 216 16.99 3.30 2.28
N MET A 217 17.51 2.72 1.20
CA MET A 217 18.51 1.65 1.25
C MET A 217 19.90 2.11 1.69
N HIS A 218 20.13 3.40 1.92
CA HIS A 218 21.36 3.90 2.52
C HIS A 218 21.42 3.71 4.04
N THR A 219 20.26 3.64 4.72
CA THR A 219 20.15 3.37 6.16
C THR A 219 19.74 1.92 6.44
N ASN A 220 18.78 1.40 5.68
CA ASN A 220 18.31 0.02 5.78
C ASN A 220 18.60 -0.70 4.46
N PRO A 221 19.80 -1.29 4.28
CA PRO A 221 20.30 -1.75 2.98
C PRO A 221 19.62 -3.02 2.44
N HIS A 222 18.47 -3.40 3.00
CA HIS A 222 17.87 -4.70 2.82
C HIS A 222 16.38 -4.55 2.45
N LEU A 223 15.91 -5.36 1.50
CA LEU A 223 14.50 -5.43 1.11
C LEU A 223 14.07 -6.89 1.05
N LEU A 224 12.99 -7.22 1.76
CA LEU A 224 12.42 -8.58 1.78
C LEU A 224 11.07 -8.59 1.08
N ILE A 225 10.83 -9.60 0.24
CA ILE A 225 9.63 -9.70 -0.61
C ILE A 225 8.99 -11.08 -0.43
N PHE A 226 7.89 -11.15 0.32
CA PHE A 226 7.21 -12.40 0.64
C PHE A 226 5.85 -12.48 -0.04
N GLY A 227 5.54 -13.59 -0.71
CA GLY A 227 4.32 -13.70 -1.50
C GLY A 227 4.01 -15.10 -2.02
N ALA A 228 2.72 -15.39 -2.20
CA ALA A 228 2.25 -16.61 -2.83
C ALA A 228 2.77 -16.77 -4.28
N ALA A 229 2.55 -17.93 -4.88
CA ALA A 229 2.84 -18.13 -6.30
C ALA A 229 2.07 -17.10 -7.15
N LYS A 230 2.71 -16.59 -8.21
CA LYS A 230 2.13 -15.60 -9.15
C LYS A 230 1.69 -14.26 -8.53
N SER A 231 2.15 -13.94 -7.32
CA SER A 231 1.87 -12.65 -6.66
C SER A 231 2.69 -11.47 -7.20
N GLY A 232 3.75 -11.73 -7.99
CA GLY A 232 4.60 -10.70 -8.59
C GLY A 232 6.01 -10.55 -7.98
N LYS A 233 6.41 -11.42 -7.04
CA LYS A 233 7.73 -11.35 -6.35
C LYS A 233 8.92 -11.08 -7.27
N THR A 234 9.13 -11.93 -8.27
CA THR A 234 10.24 -11.83 -9.23
C THR A 234 10.15 -10.56 -10.07
N THR A 235 8.96 -10.18 -10.53
CA THR A 235 8.73 -8.93 -11.28
C THR A 235 9.07 -7.69 -10.46
N ILE A 236 8.72 -7.68 -9.16
CA ILE A 236 9.06 -6.57 -8.26
C ILE A 236 10.57 -6.54 -8.05
N ALA A 237 11.20 -7.68 -7.74
CA ALA A 237 12.64 -7.79 -7.59
C ALA A 237 13.40 -7.27 -8.84
N HIS A 238 12.90 -7.59 -10.04
CA HIS A 238 13.39 -7.06 -11.31
C HIS A 238 13.23 -5.54 -11.39
N ALA A 239 12.04 -5.00 -11.12
CA ALA A 239 11.80 -3.57 -11.16
C ALA A 239 12.71 -2.79 -10.19
N ILE A 240 12.92 -3.30 -8.98
CA ILE A 240 13.84 -2.72 -7.99
C ILE A 240 15.29 -2.76 -8.49
N ALA A 241 15.73 -3.88 -9.07
CA ALA A 241 17.07 -3.98 -9.65
C ALA A 241 17.29 -2.96 -10.78
N ARG A 242 16.29 -2.75 -11.64
CA ARG A 242 16.32 -1.74 -12.70
C ARG A 242 16.34 -0.32 -12.16
N ALA A 243 15.58 -0.02 -11.11
CA ALA A 243 15.61 1.27 -10.44
C ALA A 243 17.01 1.58 -9.85
N ILE A 244 17.66 0.58 -9.24
CA ILE A 244 19.03 0.73 -8.72
C ILE A 244 20.02 0.99 -9.86
N CYS A 245 19.93 0.23 -10.97
CA CYS A 245 20.81 0.41 -12.13
C CYS A 245 20.60 1.76 -12.84
N ALA A 246 19.38 2.29 -12.86
CA ALA A 246 19.11 3.62 -13.44
C ALA A 246 19.76 4.74 -12.63
N ARG A 247 19.92 4.55 -11.32
CA ARG A 247 20.44 5.54 -10.38
C ARG A 247 21.94 5.49 -10.18
N ASN A 248 22.57 4.36 -10.48
CA ASN A 248 23.98 4.10 -10.19
C ASN A 248 24.74 3.66 -11.45
N SER A 249 26.00 4.07 -11.56
CA SER A 249 26.89 3.57 -12.61
C SER A 249 27.44 2.18 -12.27
N PRO A 250 27.96 1.43 -13.27
CA PRO A 250 28.72 0.21 -13.08
C PRO A 250 29.86 0.31 -12.04
N GLN A 251 30.50 1.48 -11.92
CA GLN A 251 31.59 1.70 -10.98
C GLN A 251 31.10 1.90 -9.53
N GLN A 252 29.82 2.21 -9.36
CA GLN A 252 29.19 2.47 -8.05
C GLN A 252 28.45 1.24 -7.51
N VAL A 253 27.81 0.45 -8.37
CA VAL A 253 27.03 -0.73 -7.95
C VAL A 253 27.32 -1.94 -8.84
N ARG A 254 27.45 -3.10 -8.20
CA ARG A 254 27.53 -4.41 -8.84
C ARG A 254 26.51 -5.39 -8.24
N PHE A 255 25.99 -6.29 -9.05
CA PHE A 255 25.04 -7.31 -8.62
C PHE A 255 25.64 -8.70 -8.60
N MET A 256 25.20 -9.48 -7.61
CA MET A 256 25.31 -10.93 -7.58
C MET A 256 23.90 -11.51 -7.57
N LEU A 257 23.59 -12.41 -8.50
CA LEU A 257 22.31 -13.09 -8.63
C LEU A 257 22.39 -14.50 -8.05
N ALA A 258 21.44 -14.83 -7.20
CA ALA A 258 21.17 -16.19 -6.74
C ALA A 258 19.76 -16.56 -7.21
N ASP A 259 19.69 -17.24 -8.35
CA ASP A 259 18.44 -17.52 -9.05
C ASP A 259 18.52 -18.89 -9.71
N TYR A 260 17.87 -19.89 -9.10
CA TYR A 260 17.88 -21.26 -9.60
C TYR A 260 16.88 -21.51 -10.72
N ARG A 261 15.92 -20.59 -10.95
CA ARG A 261 14.88 -20.71 -11.98
C ARG A 261 15.14 -19.83 -13.20
N SER A 262 16.17 -18.99 -13.16
CA SER A 262 16.53 -18.08 -14.25
C SER A 262 15.44 -17.04 -14.55
N GLY A 263 14.64 -16.66 -13.55
CA GLY A 263 13.61 -15.62 -13.67
C GLY A 263 14.15 -14.18 -13.61
N LEU A 264 15.41 -13.98 -13.20
CA LEU A 264 16.05 -12.68 -13.02
C LEU A 264 17.24 -12.42 -13.96
N LEU A 265 17.46 -13.27 -14.97
CA LEU A 265 18.62 -13.11 -15.87
C LEU A 265 18.64 -11.73 -16.55
N ASP A 266 17.48 -11.26 -16.99
CA ASP A 266 17.33 -9.94 -17.63
C ASP A 266 17.02 -8.81 -16.64
N ALA A 267 17.05 -9.09 -15.33
CA ALA A 267 16.78 -8.08 -14.32
C ALA A 267 17.88 -7.01 -14.26
N VAL A 268 19.13 -7.45 -14.44
CA VAL A 268 20.33 -6.61 -14.31
C VAL A 268 21.10 -6.61 -15.63
N PRO A 269 21.44 -5.44 -16.19
CA PRO A 269 22.31 -5.37 -17.36
C PRO A 269 23.68 -6.00 -17.08
N ASP A 270 24.31 -6.65 -18.07
CA ASP A 270 25.65 -7.25 -17.94
C ASP A 270 26.70 -6.28 -17.41
N THR A 271 26.56 -5.00 -17.77
CA THR A 271 27.45 -3.93 -17.30
C THR A 271 27.42 -3.72 -15.79
N HIS A 272 26.38 -4.19 -15.09
CA HIS A 272 26.18 -4.08 -13.65
C HIS A 272 26.35 -5.41 -12.91
N LEU A 273 26.56 -6.53 -13.61
CA LEU A 273 26.89 -7.78 -12.96
C LEU A 273 28.33 -7.75 -12.42
N LEU A 274 28.59 -8.49 -11.34
CA LEU A 274 29.96 -8.87 -11.00
C LEU A 274 30.63 -9.63 -12.15
N GLY A 275 31.95 -9.74 -12.13
CA GLY A 275 32.68 -10.57 -13.09
C GLY A 275 32.42 -12.07 -12.84
N ALA A 276 33.38 -12.76 -12.24
CA ALA A 276 33.20 -14.16 -11.85
C ALA A 276 32.16 -14.29 -10.72
N GLY A 277 31.30 -15.31 -10.80
CA GLY A 277 30.30 -15.62 -9.76
C GLY A 277 29.07 -14.70 -9.74
N ALA A 278 28.85 -13.90 -10.80
CA ALA A 278 27.72 -12.98 -10.89
C ALA A 278 26.35 -13.67 -10.95
N ILE A 279 26.25 -14.83 -11.59
CA ILE A 279 24.98 -15.54 -11.79
C ILE A 279 25.13 -16.96 -11.25
N ASN A 280 24.37 -17.28 -10.20
CA ASN A 280 24.45 -18.54 -9.50
C ASN A 280 23.12 -19.31 -9.61
N ARG A 281 23.16 -20.42 -10.34
CA ARG A 281 21.97 -21.25 -10.66
C ARG A 281 21.92 -22.58 -9.90
N ASN A 282 22.94 -22.85 -9.08
CA ASN A 282 23.00 -24.04 -8.24
C ASN A 282 23.77 -23.77 -6.94
N SER A 283 23.59 -24.68 -5.97
CA SER A 283 24.15 -24.53 -4.63
C SER A 283 25.68 -24.47 -4.58
N ALA A 284 26.38 -25.24 -5.41
CA ALA A 284 27.84 -25.28 -5.38
C ALA A 284 28.44 -23.96 -5.87
N SER A 285 27.97 -23.45 -7.02
CA SER A 285 28.42 -22.15 -7.57
C SER A 285 28.13 -21.00 -6.62
N LEU A 286 26.94 -21.02 -6.00
CA LEU A 286 26.52 -20.00 -5.06
C LEU A 286 27.37 -20.00 -3.80
N ASP A 287 27.68 -21.17 -3.24
CA ASP A 287 28.54 -21.29 -2.06
C ASP A 287 29.94 -20.71 -2.33
N GLU A 288 30.58 -21.10 -3.44
CA GLU A 288 31.88 -20.56 -3.83
C GLU A 288 31.85 -19.03 -3.99
N ALA A 289 30.85 -18.49 -4.70
CA ALA A 289 30.70 -17.06 -4.92
C ALA A 289 30.46 -16.28 -3.63
N VAL A 290 29.62 -16.82 -2.73
CA VAL A 290 29.32 -16.20 -1.43
C VAL A 290 30.53 -16.21 -0.50
N GLN A 291 31.30 -17.30 -0.46
CA GLN A 291 32.54 -17.36 0.33
C GLN A 291 33.54 -16.30 -0.15
N ALA A 292 33.73 -16.18 -1.46
CA ALA A 292 34.60 -15.15 -2.04
C ALA A 292 34.10 -13.73 -1.74
N LEU A 293 32.79 -13.50 -1.83
CA LEU A 293 32.18 -12.21 -1.50
C LEU A 293 32.39 -11.86 -0.02
N ALA A 294 32.14 -12.80 0.89
CA ALA A 294 32.30 -12.60 2.32
C ALA A 294 33.75 -12.25 2.71
N VAL A 295 34.74 -12.89 2.07
CA VAL A 295 36.16 -12.56 2.29
C VAL A 295 36.47 -11.12 1.87
N ASN A 296 35.91 -10.65 0.74
CA ASN A 296 36.13 -9.28 0.26
C ASN A 296 35.41 -8.24 1.12
N LEU A 297 34.17 -8.51 1.54
CA LEU A 297 33.40 -7.61 2.40
C LEU A 297 33.99 -7.49 3.81
N LYS A 298 34.57 -8.56 4.36
CA LYS A 298 35.29 -8.51 5.65
C LYS A 298 36.44 -7.50 5.65
N LYS A 299 37.12 -7.30 4.51
CA LYS A 299 38.19 -6.30 4.37
C LYS A 299 37.67 -4.86 4.42
N ARG A 300 36.37 -4.66 4.20
CA ARG A 300 35.70 -3.35 4.26
C ARG A 300 35.15 -3.02 5.64
N LEU A 301 35.25 -3.92 6.63
CA LEU A 301 34.78 -3.64 7.97
C LEU A 301 35.48 -2.41 8.56
N PRO A 302 34.74 -1.51 9.25
CA PRO A 302 35.30 -0.29 9.81
C PRO A 302 36.38 -0.61 10.85
N PRO A 303 37.59 -0.02 10.73
CA PRO A 303 38.59 -0.05 11.79
C PRO A 303 38.10 0.60 13.10
N THR A 304 38.71 0.23 14.22
CA THR A 304 38.30 0.70 15.56
C THR A 304 38.70 2.15 15.86
N ASP A 305 39.59 2.73 15.06
CA ASP A 305 40.18 4.06 15.24
C ASP A 305 39.58 5.14 14.30
N LEU A 306 38.43 4.86 13.68
CA LEU A 306 37.77 5.82 12.79
C LEU A 306 37.11 6.98 13.54
N THR A 307 37.24 8.18 12.96
CA THR A 307 36.43 9.33 13.38
C THR A 307 34.97 9.21 12.92
N THR A 308 34.06 9.91 13.58
CA THR A 308 32.63 9.95 13.18
C THR A 308 32.43 10.46 11.74
N ALA A 309 33.28 11.38 11.28
CA ALA A 309 33.22 11.90 9.91
C ALA A 309 33.63 10.85 8.87
N GLN A 310 34.67 10.06 9.17
CA GLN A 310 35.10 8.96 8.30
C GLN A 310 34.06 7.84 8.27
N LEU A 311 33.44 7.51 9.40
CA LEU A 311 32.32 6.56 9.48
C LEU A 311 31.17 6.97 8.56
N ARG A 312 30.72 8.23 8.65
CA ARG A 312 29.61 8.73 7.83
C ARG A 312 29.92 8.80 6.33
N SER A 313 31.16 9.08 5.96
CA SER A 313 31.59 9.22 4.56
C SER A 313 32.10 7.93 3.93
N ARG A 314 32.23 6.85 4.71
CA ARG A 314 32.77 5.55 4.27
C ARG A 314 34.18 5.63 3.68
N SER A 315 34.99 6.58 4.15
CA SER A 315 36.25 6.94 3.48
C SER A 315 37.40 5.93 3.62
N TRP A 316 37.25 4.87 4.43
CA TRP A 316 38.32 3.90 4.68
C TRP A 316 38.39 2.79 3.63
N TRP A 317 37.38 2.70 2.75
CA TRP A 317 37.40 1.81 1.60
C TRP A 317 36.86 2.54 0.36
N SER A 318 37.14 1.99 -0.81
CA SER A 318 36.61 2.49 -2.08
C SER A 318 36.23 1.33 -3.00
N GLY A 319 35.35 1.60 -3.94
CA GLY A 319 34.83 0.62 -4.89
C GLY A 319 33.31 0.70 -4.99
N PHE A 320 32.72 -0.36 -5.54
CA PHE A 320 31.28 -0.48 -5.69
C PHE A 320 30.62 -1.10 -4.46
N ASP A 321 29.38 -0.71 -4.22
CA ASP A 321 28.43 -1.46 -3.40
C ASP A 321 28.02 -2.74 -4.14
N VAL A 322 27.72 -3.79 -3.37
CA VAL A 322 27.25 -5.08 -3.87
C VAL A 322 25.80 -5.27 -3.49
N VAL A 323 24.95 -5.50 -4.49
CA VAL A 323 23.57 -5.94 -4.29
C VAL A 323 23.50 -7.44 -4.54
N LEU A 324 23.23 -8.21 -3.49
CA LEU A 324 22.92 -9.63 -3.60
C LEU A 324 21.41 -9.79 -3.80
N LEU A 325 21.03 -10.11 -5.04
CA LEU A 325 19.64 -10.31 -5.46
C LEU A 325 19.34 -11.81 -5.45
N VAL A 326 18.43 -12.21 -4.58
CA VAL A 326 18.13 -13.61 -4.26
C VAL A 326 16.68 -13.90 -4.57
N ASP A 327 16.42 -14.71 -5.61
CA ASP A 327 15.06 -15.17 -5.90
C ASP A 327 14.78 -16.51 -5.23
N ASP A 328 13.53 -16.69 -4.81
CA ASP A 328 13.01 -17.94 -4.24
C ASP A 328 13.91 -18.52 -3.13
N TRP A 329 14.18 -17.74 -2.06
CA TRP A 329 15.02 -18.13 -0.92
C TRP A 329 14.77 -19.56 -0.40
N HIS A 330 13.51 -19.94 -0.27
CA HIS A 330 13.08 -21.28 0.15
C HIS A 330 13.65 -22.41 -0.72
N MET A 331 13.88 -22.19 -2.01
CA MET A 331 14.53 -23.17 -2.89
C MET A 331 16.03 -23.27 -2.64
N ILE A 332 16.69 -22.13 -2.36
CA ILE A 332 18.12 -22.11 -2.04
C ILE A 332 18.38 -22.90 -0.76
N VAL A 333 17.59 -22.65 0.29
CA VAL A 333 17.66 -23.39 1.55
C VAL A 333 17.36 -24.88 1.34
N GLY A 334 16.34 -25.20 0.53
CA GLY A 334 15.94 -26.57 0.24
C GLY A 334 17.02 -27.37 -0.50
N ALA A 335 17.66 -26.77 -1.50
CA ALA A 335 18.74 -27.38 -2.26
C ALA A 335 20.01 -27.61 -1.44
N ALA A 336 20.27 -26.76 -0.44
CA ALA A 336 21.44 -26.83 0.42
C ALA A 336 21.27 -27.73 1.66
N GLY A 337 20.20 -28.54 1.71
CA GLY A 337 19.96 -29.46 2.83
C GLY A 337 19.70 -28.75 4.18
N GLY A 338 19.25 -27.50 4.15
CA GLY A 338 18.91 -26.72 5.35
C GLY A 338 20.01 -25.79 5.89
N MET A 339 21.23 -25.84 5.34
CA MET A 339 22.27 -24.84 5.62
C MET A 339 22.45 -23.92 4.40
N PRO A 340 21.87 -22.70 4.40
CA PRO A 340 21.96 -21.85 3.23
C PRO A 340 23.41 -21.41 2.96
N PRO A 341 23.83 -21.32 1.68
CA PRO A 341 25.15 -20.81 1.28
C PRO A 341 25.48 -19.42 1.83
N MET A 342 24.46 -18.63 2.21
CA MET A 342 24.60 -17.26 2.73
C MET A 342 25.11 -17.16 4.18
N ALA A 343 25.31 -18.29 4.87
CA ALA A 343 25.81 -18.30 6.26
C ALA A 343 27.07 -17.43 6.50
N PRO A 344 28.08 -17.36 5.60
CA PRO A 344 29.27 -16.52 5.79
C PRO A 344 28.99 -15.00 5.80
N LEU A 345 27.87 -14.56 5.22
CA LEU A 345 27.48 -13.14 5.15
C LEU A 345 26.67 -12.70 6.36
N ALA A 346 26.00 -13.61 7.07
CA ALA A 346 25.14 -13.27 8.21
C ALA A 346 25.84 -12.42 9.29
N PRO A 347 27.09 -12.69 9.72
CA PRO A 347 27.79 -11.86 10.70
C PRO A 347 28.11 -10.43 10.20
N LEU A 348 28.01 -10.18 8.90
CA LEU A 348 28.31 -8.87 8.28
C LEU A 348 27.08 -7.97 8.16
N LEU A 349 25.86 -8.53 8.28
CA LEU A 349 24.62 -7.79 8.10
C LEU A 349 24.48 -6.55 9.01
N PRO A 350 24.89 -6.58 10.30
CA PRO A 350 24.83 -5.38 11.14
C PRO A 350 25.68 -4.21 10.62
N ALA A 351 26.75 -4.49 9.87
CA ALA A 351 27.64 -3.49 9.26
C ALA A 351 27.39 -3.33 7.75
N ALA A 352 26.29 -3.88 7.22
CA ALA A 352 26.06 -3.97 5.78
C ALA A 352 26.06 -2.60 5.09
N ALA A 353 25.45 -1.59 5.72
CA ALA A 353 25.46 -0.23 5.19
C ALA A 353 26.90 0.29 5.06
N ASP A 354 27.73 0.11 6.10
CA ASP A 354 29.10 0.64 6.12
C ASP A 354 30.03 -0.03 5.10
N ILE A 355 29.83 -1.32 4.83
CA ILE A 355 30.67 -2.11 3.92
C ILE A 355 30.15 -2.15 2.47
N GLY A 356 29.02 -1.51 2.20
CA GLY A 356 28.40 -1.49 0.88
C GLY A 356 27.77 -2.82 0.48
N LEU A 357 27.11 -3.51 1.41
CA LEU A 357 26.35 -4.73 1.14
C LEU A 357 24.84 -4.43 1.20
N HIS A 358 24.14 -4.77 0.13
CA HIS A 358 22.68 -4.70 0.05
C HIS A 358 22.12 -6.07 -0.31
N ILE A 359 20.95 -6.42 0.22
CA ILE A 359 20.27 -7.68 -0.10
C ILE A 359 18.83 -7.42 -0.49
N ILE A 360 18.40 -8.07 -1.56
CA ILE A 360 17.02 -8.11 -1.99
C ILE A 360 16.65 -9.59 -2.07
N VAL A 361 15.72 -10.02 -1.22
CA VAL A 361 15.39 -11.45 -1.09
C VAL A 361 13.90 -11.65 -1.34
N THR A 362 13.57 -12.56 -2.25
CA THR A 362 12.20 -13.05 -2.41
C THR A 362 12.00 -14.39 -1.71
N CYS A 363 10.81 -14.63 -1.16
CA CYS A 363 10.45 -15.93 -0.57
C CYS A 363 8.97 -16.26 -0.78
N GLN A 364 8.66 -17.55 -0.93
CA GLN A 364 7.27 -18.01 -0.97
C GLN A 364 6.59 -17.74 0.38
N MET A 365 5.35 -17.25 0.36
CA MET A 365 4.62 -16.88 1.59
C MET A 365 4.53 -18.03 2.60
N SER A 366 4.22 -19.24 2.16
CA SER A 366 4.17 -20.44 3.02
C SER A 366 5.47 -20.74 3.77
N GLN A 367 6.60 -20.20 3.31
CA GLN A 367 7.92 -20.36 3.91
C GLN A 367 8.45 -19.07 4.54
N ALA A 368 7.70 -17.96 4.45
CA ALA A 368 8.14 -16.64 4.89
C ALA A 368 8.41 -16.60 6.41
N TYR A 369 7.52 -17.16 7.22
CA TYR A 369 7.72 -17.21 8.67
C TYR A 369 8.98 -17.97 9.06
N LYS A 370 9.22 -19.14 8.45
CA LYS A 370 10.46 -19.90 8.66
C LYS A 370 11.69 -19.13 8.18
N ALA A 371 11.60 -18.42 7.06
CA ALA A 371 12.69 -17.58 6.55
C ALA A 371 13.04 -16.46 7.53
N THR A 372 12.07 -15.86 8.22
CA THR A 372 12.34 -14.85 9.27
C THR A 372 13.00 -15.41 10.54
N MET A 373 13.08 -16.74 10.69
CA MET A 373 13.82 -17.40 11.77
C MET A 373 15.24 -17.83 11.35
N ASP A 374 15.56 -17.75 10.06
CA ASP A 374 16.88 -18.10 9.54
C ASP A 374 17.95 -17.08 9.95
N LYS A 375 19.21 -17.51 10.04
CA LYS A 375 20.32 -16.65 10.48
C LYS A 375 20.67 -15.52 9.52
N PHE A 376 20.29 -15.62 8.25
CA PHE A 376 20.54 -14.60 7.24
C PHE A 376 19.31 -13.73 7.02
N VAL A 377 18.20 -14.31 6.55
CA VAL A 377 16.96 -13.54 6.30
C VAL A 377 16.35 -13.03 7.60
N GLY A 378 16.39 -13.82 8.67
CA GLY A 378 15.90 -13.40 9.98
C GLY A 378 16.71 -12.30 10.63
N ALA A 379 18.02 -12.24 10.38
CA ALA A 379 18.86 -11.13 10.84
C ALA A 379 18.48 -9.82 10.13
N ALA A 380 18.25 -9.85 8.82
CA ALA A 380 17.78 -8.69 8.07
C ALA A 380 16.36 -8.27 8.49
N PHE A 381 15.45 -9.23 8.67
CA PHE A 381 14.10 -8.95 9.16
C PHE A 381 14.13 -8.34 10.57
N GLY A 382 14.94 -8.91 11.48
CA GLY A 382 15.10 -8.46 12.85
C GLY A 382 15.76 -7.09 12.99
N SER A 383 16.55 -6.66 12.00
CA SER A 383 17.10 -5.29 11.95
C SER A 383 16.10 -4.26 11.43
N GLY A 384 14.86 -4.66 11.13
CA GLY A 384 13.82 -3.78 10.61
C GLY A 384 13.93 -3.52 9.11
N ALA A 385 14.49 -4.45 8.33
CA ALA A 385 14.49 -4.34 6.88
C ALA A 385 13.05 -4.16 6.36
N PRO A 386 12.79 -3.16 5.48
CA PRO A 386 11.53 -3.04 4.79
C PRO A 386 11.12 -4.37 4.16
N THR A 387 9.90 -4.82 4.50
CA THR A 387 9.38 -6.12 4.10
C THR A 387 8.02 -5.97 3.44
N MET A 388 7.93 -6.44 2.20
CA MET A 388 6.71 -6.46 1.40
C MET A 388 6.01 -7.80 1.57
N PHE A 389 4.80 -7.78 2.15
CA PHE A 389 3.91 -8.94 2.22
C PHE A 389 2.86 -8.84 1.12
N LEU A 390 3.08 -9.55 0.02
CA LEU A 390 2.12 -9.68 -1.08
C LEU A 390 0.97 -10.62 -0.68
N SER A 391 0.24 -11.17 -1.65
CA SER A 391 -0.84 -12.12 -1.40
C SER A 391 -0.39 -13.32 -0.57
N GLY A 392 -1.16 -13.63 0.48
CA GLY A 392 -0.93 -14.72 1.41
C GLY A 392 -2.12 -14.94 2.35
N GLU A 393 -1.97 -15.84 3.32
CA GLU A 393 -2.97 -16.13 4.35
C GLU A 393 -2.42 -15.95 5.76
N LYS A 394 -3.30 -15.66 6.71
CA LYS A 394 -2.94 -15.40 8.12
C LYS A 394 -2.13 -16.55 8.74
N GLN A 395 -2.43 -17.79 8.37
CA GLN A 395 -1.79 -18.99 8.90
C GLN A 395 -0.33 -19.14 8.41
N GLU A 396 0.00 -18.60 7.23
CA GLU A 396 1.34 -18.69 6.65
C GLU A 396 2.34 -17.75 7.33
N PHE A 397 1.85 -16.64 7.89
CA PHE A 397 2.65 -15.70 8.66
C PHE A 397 1.90 -15.23 9.92
N PRO A 398 2.01 -15.97 11.03
CA PRO A 398 1.37 -15.59 12.29
C PRO A 398 2.08 -14.38 12.89
N SER A 399 1.38 -13.23 12.94
CA SER A 399 1.86 -12.00 13.58
C SER A 399 0.76 -11.44 14.49
N SER A 400 1.15 -10.92 15.65
CA SER A 400 0.27 -10.16 16.55
C SER A 400 0.05 -8.73 16.08
N GLU A 401 0.95 -8.22 15.25
CA GLU A 401 1.00 -6.80 14.87
C GLU A 401 0.21 -6.47 13.60
N PHE A 402 0.02 -7.44 12.72
CA PHE A 402 -0.70 -7.29 11.46
C PHE A 402 -1.18 -8.64 10.94
N LYS A 403 -2.10 -8.63 9.98
CA LYS A 403 -2.62 -9.84 9.34
C LYS A 403 -2.27 -9.85 7.86
N VAL A 404 -1.67 -10.93 7.40
CA VAL A 404 -1.51 -11.21 5.97
C VAL A 404 -2.86 -11.65 5.40
N LYS A 405 -3.21 -11.14 4.22
CA LYS A 405 -4.45 -11.45 3.50
C LYS A 405 -4.19 -11.58 2.00
N ARG A 406 -5.15 -12.18 1.29
CA ARG A 406 -5.09 -12.27 -0.18
C ARG A 406 -5.18 -10.88 -0.80
N ARG A 407 -4.39 -10.67 -1.84
CA ARG A 407 -4.26 -9.38 -2.54
C ARG A 407 -4.10 -9.60 -4.05
N PRO A 408 -4.48 -8.62 -4.89
CA PRO A 408 -4.13 -8.65 -6.31
C PRO A 408 -2.60 -8.72 -6.52
N PRO A 409 -2.13 -9.27 -7.65
CA PRO A 409 -0.71 -9.26 -7.99
C PRO A 409 -0.11 -7.85 -7.96
N GLY A 410 1.12 -7.72 -7.45
CA GLY A 410 1.81 -6.45 -7.29
C GLY A 410 1.38 -5.64 -6.05
N GLN A 411 0.20 -5.87 -5.50
CA GLN A 411 -0.20 -5.20 -4.26
C GLN A 411 0.48 -5.86 -3.04
N ALA A 412 1.11 -5.04 -2.19
CA ALA A 412 1.80 -5.49 -1.00
C ALA A 412 1.36 -4.71 0.24
N PHE A 413 1.35 -5.37 1.39
CA PHE A 413 1.40 -4.73 2.69
C PHE A 413 2.87 -4.51 3.06
N LEU A 414 3.32 -3.27 3.03
CA LEU A 414 4.66 -2.88 3.39
C LEU A 414 4.74 -2.72 4.91
N VAL A 415 5.72 -3.39 5.51
CA VAL A 415 6.13 -3.18 6.91
C VAL A 415 7.54 -2.62 6.89
N SER A 416 7.70 -1.43 7.45
CA SER A 416 8.99 -0.73 7.52
C SER A 416 9.13 -0.01 8.87
N PRO A 417 10.33 0.49 9.22
CA PRO A 417 10.51 1.32 10.40
C PRO A 417 9.65 2.60 10.38
N ASP A 418 9.34 3.12 9.19
CA ASP A 418 8.56 4.35 8.99
C ASP A 418 7.05 4.13 9.16
N GLY A 419 6.60 2.87 9.12
CA GLY A 419 5.20 2.52 9.31
C GLY A 419 4.76 1.28 8.53
N LYS A 420 3.44 1.07 8.56
CA LYS A 420 2.76 -0.05 7.93
C LYS A 420 1.68 0.47 7.00
N GLU A 421 1.70 0.04 5.74
CA GLU A 421 0.78 0.56 4.73
C GLU A 421 0.57 -0.42 3.58
N VAL A 422 -0.40 -0.15 2.73
CA VAL A 422 -0.61 -0.88 1.49
C VAL A 422 -0.01 -0.08 0.34
N ILE A 423 0.74 -0.76 -0.53
CA ILE A 423 1.31 -0.17 -1.75
C ILE A 423 1.01 -1.05 -2.96
N GLN A 424 0.95 -0.44 -4.15
CA GLN A 424 1.04 -1.14 -5.43
C GLN A 424 2.49 -1.09 -5.92
N ALA A 425 3.16 -2.23 -5.97
CA ALA A 425 4.56 -2.32 -6.37
C ALA A 425 4.77 -2.01 -7.86
N PRO A 426 5.99 -1.54 -8.25
CA PRO A 426 6.29 -1.24 -9.63
C PRO A 426 6.24 -2.50 -10.50
N TYR A 427 5.74 -2.30 -11.71
CA TYR A 427 5.67 -3.29 -12.77
C TYR A 427 6.72 -2.97 -13.84
N ILE A 428 7.33 -4.02 -14.37
CA ILE A 428 8.13 -3.97 -15.59
C ILE A 428 7.61 -5.06 -16.52
N GLU A 429 7.65 -4.79 -17.82
CA GLU A 429 7.30 -5.80 -18.80
C GLU A 429 8.28 -6.96 -18.70
N PRO A 430 7.79 -8.21 -18.72
CA PRO A 430 8.69 -9.35 -18.83
C PRO A 430 9.50 -9.23 -20.14
N PRO A 431 10.74 -9.73 -20.17
CA PRO A 431 11.52 -9.81 -21.40
C PRO A 431 10.71 -10.52 -22.49
N GLU A 432 10.78 -10.03 -23.74
CA GLU A 432 10.21 -10.77 -24.87
C GLU A 432 10.87 -12.17 -24.93
N GLU A 433 10.07 -13.23 -24.92
CA GLU A 433 10.56 -14.58 -25.19
C GLU A 433 11.06 -14.64 -26.64
N VAL A 434 12.35 -14.42 -26.85
CA VAL A 434 12.98 -14.64 -28.15
C VAL A 434 13.05 -16.15 -28.38
N PHE A 435 12.03 -16.70 -29.03
CA PHE A 435 12.10 -18.04 -29.60
C PHE A 435 13.13 -18.03 -30.74
N ALA A 436 14.40 -18.23 -30.42
CA ALA A 436 15.41 -18.52 -31.42
C ALA A 436 15.00 -19.81 -32.13
N ALA A 437 14.81 -19.73 -33.45
CA ALA A 437 14.60 -20.92 -34.28
C ALA A 437 15.76 -21.89 -34.02
N PRO A 438 15.50 -23.21 -33.87
CA PRO A 438 16.57 -24.17 -33.66
C PRO A 438 17.60 -24.03 -34.79
N PRO A 439 18.90 -24.15 -34.48
CA PRO A 439 19.94 -24.06 -35.51
C PRO A 439 19.61 -25.07 -36.60
N SER A 440 19.53 -24.60 -37.85
CA SER A 440 19.35 -25.46 -39.00
C SER A 440 20.47 -26.49 -38.99
N ALA A 441 20.12 -27.77 -38.88
CA ALA A 441 21.08 -28.86 -39.00
C ALA A 441 21.79 -28.73 -40.35
N GLY A 442 23.08 -28.40 -40.30
CA GLY A 442 24.00 -28.33 -41.44
C GLY A 442 25.15 -29.29 -41.22
#